data_AF-A0A817P692-F1
#
_entry.id   AF-A0A817P692-F1
#
_cell.length_a   1.000
_cell.length_b   1.000
_cell.length_c   1.000
_cell.angle_alpha   90.00
_cell.angle_beta   90.00
_cell.angle_gamma   90.00
#
_symmetry.space_group_name_H-M   'P 1'
#
loop_
_entity.id
_entity.type
_entity.pdbx_description
1 polymer ?
#
loop_
_entity_poly.entity_id
_entity_poly.type
_entity_poly.pdbx_seq_one_letter_code
_entity_poly.pdbx_strand_id
1 'polypeptide(L)'
;MEFLLANLLHLKHLELHAKDLSDLVDGYRWQILTSNLLSFKFKFKIDLISIEQNFASFRTSFWLQEKHWYVAYDDEYLFSVPHFAPVNANTPYSLPTYYTTPNDNIFRETITKLTLSILPKSSNYHFPNVETLEISCVGPYYILFEIIDLSRVQHLIITWAEYILHLKLMLKTMSSLNRLTIKSAVTFEHLIQMHVCRFQQIRRLQIQSISIENNHNFEELFTCFPYVEHLHIQRVSTRTNLTYLIDGFKHLLNASFGIPFIVELDDEDIKNLLRQPHILLFGSKRLACSTFTCNVYPFSDWTIAVWIGERILCNSAKSSRKSIFRWLRRHGCVFKCLTGHTDENTSN
;
A
#
# COMPACT_ATOMS: atom_id res chain seq x y z
N MET A 1 -10.67 -32.09 15.27
CA MET A 1 -11.60 -30.95 15.20
C MET A 1 -12.96 -31.25 15.82
N GLU A 2 -13.59 -32.38 15.49
CA GLU A 2 -14.93 -32.73 16.01
C GLU A 2 -15.03 -32.76 17.53
N PHE A 3 -14.06 -33.40 18.18
CA PHE A 3 -13.97 -33.43 19.64
C PHE A 3 -13.89 -32.02 20.25
N LEU A 4 -13.21 -31.09 19.58
CA LEU A 4 -13.07 -29.72 20.07
C LEU A 4 -14.40 -28.97 19.95
N LEU A 5 -15.11 -29.10 18.83
CA LEU A 5 -16.40 -28.44 18.63
C LEU A 5 -17.51 -29.02 19.50
N ALA A 6 -17.50 -30.33 19.75
CA ALA A 6 -18.44 -30.99 20.66
C ALA A 6 -18.33 -30.47 22.11
N ASN A 7 -17.15 -30.02 22.53
CA ASN A 7 -16.90 -29.50 23.87
C ASN A 7 -17.08 -27.98 24.00
N LEU A 8 -17.34 -27.26 22.91
CA LEU A 8 -17.52 -25.81 22.89
C LEU A 8 -18.99 -25.43 22.67
N LEU A 9 -19.86 -25.86 23.58
CA LEU A 9 -21.33 -25.73 23.47
C LEU A 9 -21.85 -24.28 23.36
N HIS A 10 -21.04 -23.29 23.74
CA HIS A 10 -21.38 -21.87 23.67
C HIS A 10 -20.72 -21.13 22.50
N LEU A 11 -19.96 -21.85 21.65
CA LEU A 11 -19.33 -21.25 20.49
C LEU A 11 -20.39 -20.80 19.50
N LYS A 12 -20.37 -19.51 19.15
CA LYS A 12 -21.29 -18.91 18.16
C LYS A 12 -20.60 -18.61 16.84
N HIS A 13 -19.29 -18.38 16.88
CA HIS A 13 -18.51 -17.95 15.72
C HIS A 13 -17.26 -18.81 15.65
N LEU A 14 -17.01 -19.37 14.48
CA LEU A 14 -15.81 -20.15 14.20
C LEU A 14 -15.16 -19.61 12.94
N GLU A 15 -13.86 -19.37 13.01
CA GLU A 15 -13.03 -19.04 11.86
C GLU A 15 -11.85 -20.01 11.80
N LEU A 16 -11.63 -20.63 10.64
CA LEU A 16 -10.56 -21.62 10.45
C LEU A 16 -9.67 -21.29 9.26
N HIS A 17 -8.37 -21.41 9.48
CA HIS A 17 -7.36 -21.30 8.44
C HIS A 17 -6.52 -22.56 8.48
N ALA A 18 -6.50 -23.30 7.38
CA ALA A 18 -5.77 -24.54 7.29
C ALA A 18 -5.04 -24.66 5.95
N LYS A 19 -3.90 -25.32 5.97
CA LYS A 19 -3.12 -25.71 4.79
C LYS A 19 -2.94 -27.22 4.81
N ASP A 20 -3.02 -27.83 3.64
CA ASP A 20 -2.65 -29.23 3.40
C ASP A 20 -3.47 -30.25 4.23
N LEU A 21 -4.75 -29.94 4.47
CA LEU A 21 -5.70 -30.79 5.21
C LEU A 21 -6.95 -31.05 4.36
N SER A 22 -6.84 -31.99 3.43
CA SER A 22 -7.94 -32.39 2.53
C SER A 22 -9.13 -33.00 3.28
N ASP A 23 -8.90 -33.54 4.48
CA ASP A 23 -9.94 -34.10 5.36
C ASP A 23 -10.88 -33.04 5.95
N LEU A 24 -10.48 -31.76 5.93
CA LEU A 24 -11.32 -30.63 6.33
C LEU A 24 -12.20 -30.11 5.19
N VAL A 25 -12.12 -30.67 3.99
CA VAL A 25 -12.80 -30.16 2.79
C VAL A 25 -14.08 -30.95 2.52
N ASP A 26 -14.87 -31.15 3.59
CA ASP A 26 -16.13 -31.90 3.56
C ASP A 26 -17.26 -31.03 4.15
N GLY A 27 -18.05 -30.46 3.26
CA GLY A 27 -19.20 -29.61 3.56
C GLY A 27 -20.32 -30.35 4.27
N TYR A 28 -20.48 -31.67 4.08
CA TYR A 28 -21.48 -32.46 4.80
C TYR A 28 -21.07 -32.63 6.27
N ARG A 29 -19.79 -32.94 6.50
CA ARG A 29 -19.24 -33.05 7.84
C ARG A 29 -19.30 -31.71 8.58
N TRP A 30 -18.92 -30.62 7.91
CA TRP A 30 -19.01 -29.29 8.49
C TRP A 30 -20.44 -28.86 8.81
N GLN A 31 -21.41 -29.21 7.99
CA GLN A 31 -22.83 -28.95 8.27
C GLN A 31 -23.26 -29.53 9.63
N ILE A 32 -22.85 -30.76 9.95
CA ILE A 32 -23.14 -31.40 11.24
C ILE A 32 -22.46 -30.62 12.37
N LEU A 33 -21.16 -30.35 12.22
CA LEU A 33 -20.32 -29.75 13.26
C LEU A 33 -20.61 -28.27 13.54
N THR A 34 -21.19 -27.56 12.57
CA THR A 34 -21.40 -26.09 12.63
C THR A 34 -22.86 -25.70 12.67
N SER A 35 -23.77 -26.66 12.79
CA SER A 35 -25.22 -26.47 12.86
C SER A 35 -25.63 -25.40 13.88
N ASN A 36 -25.01 -25.41 15.07
CA ASN A 36 -25.31 -24.46 16.15
C ASN A 36 -24.58 -23.11 16.03
N LEU A 37 -23.68 -22.93 15.06
CA LEU A 37 -22.95 -21.68 14.88
C LEU A 37 -23.81 -20.61 14.19
N LEU A 38 -23.61 -19.36 14.58
CA LEU A 38 -24.14 -18.18 13.91
C LEU A 38 -23.28 -17.79 12.70
N SER A 39 -21.97 -18.01 12.76
CA SER A 39 -21.11 -17.83 11.60
C SER A 39 -20.01 -18.88 11.56
N PHE A 40 -19.77 -19.41 10.36
CA PHE A 40 -18.60 -20.21 10.06
C PHE A 40 -17.85 -19.59 8.89
N LYS A 41 -16.59 -19.24 9.13
CA LYS A 41 -15.67 -18.68 8.15
C LYS A 41 -14.50 -19.62 7.99
N PHE A 42 -14.06 -19.83 6.77
CA PHE A 42 -12.88 -20.67 6.57
C PHE A 42 -12.10 -20.30 5.32
N LYS A 43 -10.80 -20.63 5.35
CA LYS A 43 -9.90 -20.61 4.20
C LYS A 43 -9.00 -21.84 4.26
N PHE A 44 -9.17 -22.75 3.32
CA PHE A 44 -8.46 -24.02 3.25
C PHE A 44 -7.64 -24.09 1.97
N LYS A 45 -6.34 -24.36 2.09
CA LYS A 45 -5.49 -24.65 0.93
C LYS A 45 -5.68 -26.11 0.51
N ILE A 46 -5.98 -26.35 -0.77
CA ILE A 46 -6.32 -27.68 -1.30
C ILE A 46 -5.76 -27.88 -2.70
N ASP A 47 -5.37 -29.12 -3.02
CA ASP A 47 -4.90 -29.51 -4.36
C ASP A 47 -6.07 -29.82 -5.30
N LEU A 48 -5.92 -29.43 -6.57
CA LEU A 48 -6.96 -29.49 -7.62
C LEU A 48 -7.58 -30.87 -7.86
N ILE A 49 -6.86 -31.96 -7.56
CA ILE A 49 -7.21 -33.33 -7.98
C ILE A 49 -8.54 -33.83 -7.35
N SER A 50 -9.07 -33.14 -6.33
CA SER A 50 -10.31 -33.53 -5.62
C SER A 50 -11.39 -32.44 -5.57
N ILE A 51 -11.22 -31.34 -6.32
CA ILE A 51 -12.02 -30.13 -6.07
C ILE A 51 -13.51 -30.30 -6.33
N GLU A 52 -13.92 -30.91 -7.45
CA GLU A 52 -15.34 -30.89 -7.84
C GLU A 52 -16.24 -31.63 -6.84
N GLN A 53 -15.82 -32.82 -6.39
CA GLN A 53 -16.58 -33.62 -5.43
C GLN A 53 -16.63 -32.94 -4.05
N ASN A 54 -15.47 -32.44 -3.59
CA ASN A 54 -15.38 -31.75 -2.31
C ASN A 54 -16.15 -30.41 -2.33
N PHE A 55 -16.10 -29.68 -3.43
CA PHE A 55 -16.85 -28.44 -3.61
C PHE A 55 -18.37 -28.68 -3.64
N ALA A 56 -18.82 -29.78 -4.27
CA ALA A 56 -20.24 -30.12 -4.35
C ALA A 56 -20.89 -30.34 -2.97
N SER A 57 -20.11 -30.79 -1.97
CA SER A 57 -20.59 -30.98 -0.60
C SER A 57 -21.04 -29.68 0.11
N PHE A 58 -20.65 -28.51 -0.40
CA PHE A 58 -21.06 -27.19 0.11
C PHE A 58 -22.32 -26.62 -0.57
N ARG A 59 -23.01 -27.41 -1.40
CA ARG A 59 -24.22 -26.99 -2.14
C ARG A 59 -25.54 -27.44 -1.50
N THR A 60 -25.53 -27.87 -0.24
CA THR A 60 -26.76 -28.29 0.46
C THR A 60 -27.64 -27.10 0.85
N SER A 61 -28.92 -27.36 1.15
CA SER A 61 -29.86 -26.33 1.63
C SER A 61 -29.39 -25.67 2.93
N PHE A 62 -28.67 -26.39 3.78
CA PHE A 62 -28.04 -25.83 4.98
C PHE A 62 -27.12 -24.66 4.64
N TRP A 63 -26.20 -24.85 3.68
CA TRP A 63 -25.23 -23.82 3.29
C TRP A 63 -25.93 -22.64 2.59
N LEU A 64 -26.79 -22.94 1.61
CA LEU A 64 -27.29 -21.93 0.69
C LEU A 64 -28.56 -21.21 1.16
N GLN A 65 -29.46 -21.91 1.85
CA GLN A 65 -30.79 -21.40 2.21
C GLN A 65 -30.94 -21.11 3.71
N GLU A 66 -30.41 -21.98 4.56
CA GLU A 66 -30.51 -21.77 6.02
C GLU A 66 -29.47 -20.75 6.48
N LYS A 67 -28.19 -21.04 6.22
CA LYS A 67 -27.08 -20.23 6.75
C LYS A 67 -26.65 -19.09 5.83
N HIS A 68 -26.93 -19.18 4.53
CA HIS A 68 -26.41 -18.27 3.51
C HIS A 68 -24.88 -18.14 3.58
N TRP A 69 -24.21 -19.24 3.92
CA TRP A 69 -22.76 -19.34 3.96
C TRP A 69 -22.28 -19.86 2.61
N TYR A 70 -21.83 -18.93 1.78
CA TYR A 70 -21.36 -19.27 0.45
C TYR A 70 -19.88 -19.58 0.43
N VAL A 71 -19.49 -20.38 -0.55
CA VAL A 71 -18.14 -20.90 -0.69
C VAL A 71 -17.66 -20.62 -2.10
N ALA A 72 -16.39 -20.25 -2.23
CA ALA A 72 -15.71 -20.11 -3.49
C ALA A 72 -14.38 -20.87 -3.49
N TYR A 73 -13.91 -21.20 -4.69
CA TYR A 73 -12.61 -21.81 -4.92
C TYR A 73 -11.85 -21.00 -5.95
N ASP A 74 -10.66 -20.55 -5.57
CA ASP A 74 -9.72 -19.89 -6.47
C ASP A 74 -8.29 -19.99 -5.94
N ASP A 75 -7.29 -20.01 -6.84
CA ASP A 75 -5.86 -19.99 -6.49
C ASP A 75 -5.45 -21.03 -5.42
N GLU A 76 -5.90 -22.29 -5.57
CA GLU A 76 -5.68 -23.40 -4.61
C GLU A 76 -6.36 -23.22 -3.23
N TYR A 77 -7.29 -22.27 -3.08
CA TYR A 77 -8.03 -22.06 -1.83
C TYR A 77 -9.53 -22.27 -1.99
N LEU A 78 -10.10 -23.08 -1.10
CA LEU A 78 -11.53 -23.10 -0.82
C LEU A 78 -11.82 -22.16 0.35
N PHE A 79 -12.74 -21.21 0.18
CA PHE A 79 -12.96 -20.20 1.20
C PHE A 79 -14.40 -19.68 1.28
N SER A 80 -14.77 -19.21 2.47
CA SER A 80 -16.08 -18.60 2.73
C SER A 80 -16.19 -17.18 2.18
N VAL A 81 -17.28 -16.88 1.50
CA VAL A 81 -17.59 -15.57 0.88
C VAL A 81 -18.59 -14.79 1.77
N PRO A 82 -18.47 -13.45 1.90
CA PRO A 82 -17.46 -12.57 1.31
C PRO A 82 -16.14 -12.51 2.09
N HIS A 83 -16.05 -13.17 3.26
CA HIS A 83 -15.01 -12.86 4.24
C HIS A 83 -13.58 -13.03 3.71
N PHE A 84 -13.35 -14.05 2.88
CA PHE A 84 -12.06 -14.31 2.24
C PHE A 84 -12.06 -14.06 0.73
N ALA A 85 -13.12 -13.42 0.22
CA ALA A 85 -13.16 -13.00 -1.18
C ALA A 85 -12.02 -12.02 -1.46
N PRO A 86 -11.54 -11.94 -2.71
CA PRO A 86 -10.54 -10.96 -3.10
C PRO A 86 -11.00 -9.54 -2.72
N VAL A 87 -10.15 -8.83 -1.98
CA VAL A 87 -10.34 -7.39 -1.67
C VAL A 87 -9.66 -6.50 -2.71
N ASN A 88 -8.88 -7.11 -3.60
CA ASN A 88 -8.17 -6.43 -4.68
C ASN A 88 -8.51 -7.09 -6.02
N ALA A 89 -8.56 -6.31 -7.09
CA ALA A 89 -8.68 -6.83 -8.46
C ALA A 89 -7.60 -6.32 -9.41
N ASN A 90 -7.29 -7.16 -10.40
CA ASN A 90 -6.42 -6.86 -11.53
C ASN A 90 -7.22 -6.93 -12.85
N THR A 91 -6.69 -6.37 -13.92
CA THR A 91 -7.23 -6.50 -15.28
C THR A 91 -6.50 -7.57 -16.10
N PRO A 92 -7.20 -8.51 -16.77
CA PRO A 92 -8.65 -8.72 -16.74
C PRO A 92 -9.12 -9.39 -15.43
N TYR A 93 -10.24 -8.93 -14.88
CA TYR A 93 -10.86 -9.54 -13.71
C TYR A 93 -11.67 -10.77 -14.13
N SER A 94 -11.50 -11.86 -13.40
CA SER A 94 -12.29 -13.08 -13.52
C SER A 94 -12.93 -13.42 -12.19
N LEU A 95 -14.09 -14.08 -12.24
CA LEU A 95 -14.69 -14.68 -11.06
C LEU A 95 -13.88 -15.90 -10.62
N PRO A 96 -14.01 -16.31 -9.34
CA PRO A 96 -13.45 -17.57 -8.85
C PRO A 96 -13.83 -18.74 -9.74
N THR A 97 -12.93 -19.72 -9.85
CA THR A 97 -13.11 -20.93 -10.68
C THR A 97 -14.41 -21.68 -10.34
N TYR A 98 -14.72 -21.81 -9.04
CA TYR A 98 -16.01 -22.33 -8.58
C TYR A 98 -16.57 -21.42 -7.48
N TYR A 99 -17.89 -21.27 -7.44
CA TYR A 99 -18.57 -20.59 -6.35
C TYR A 99 -20.00 -21.12 -6.16
N THR A 100 -20.55 -20.94 -4.96
CA THR A 100 -21.93 -21.30 -4.62
C THR A 100 -22.82 -20.09 -4.38
N THR A 101 -22.27 -18.87 -4.44
CA THR A 101 -23.03 -17.63 -4.32
C THR A 101 -24.04 -17.53 -5.47
N PRO A 102 -25.30 -17.16 -5.23
CA PRO A 102 -26.28 -16.92 -6.29
C PRO A 102 -26.06 -15.57 -7.01
N ASN A 103 -25.19 -14.72 -6.46
CA ASN A 103 -24.96 -13.37 -6.95
C ASN A 103 -23.47 -13.06 -7.03
N ASP A 104 -22.97 -12.96 -8.26
CA ASP A 104 -21.56 -12.65 -8.57
C ASP A 104 -21.15 -11.23 -8.15
N ASN A 105 -22.12 -10.33 -7.93
CA ASN A 105 -21.83 -8.96 -7.49
C ASN A 105 -21.06 -8.96 -6.18
N ILE A 106 -21.23 -9.95 -5.31
CA ILE A 106 -20.58 -10.00 -4.00
C ILE A 106 -19.06 -9.91 -4.11
N PHE A 107 -18.46 -10.55 -5.11
CA PHE A 107 -17.02 -10.49 -5.34
C PHE A 107 -16.56 -9.12 -5.86
N ARG A 108 -17.41 -8.46 -6.66
CA ARG A 108 -17.13 -7.10 -7.17
C ARG A 108 -17.31 -6.03 -6.10
N GLU A 109 -18.28 -6.22 -5.22
CA GLU A 109 -18.58 -5.32 -4.11
C GLU A 109 -17.51 -5.39 -3.01
N THR A 110 -16.78 -6.50 -2.84
CA THR A 110 -15.72 -6.58 -1.81
C THR A 110 -14.40 -5.92 -2.22
N ILE A 111 -14.25 -5.59 -3.51
CA ILE A 111 -13.00 -5.01 -4.02
C ILE A 111 -12.93 -3.53 -3.65
N THR A 112 -11.92 -3.21 -2.82
CA THR A 112 -11.62 -1.83 -2.38
C THR A 112 -10.36 -1.28 -3.03
N LYS A 113 -9.51 -2.14 -3.59
CA LYS A 113 -8.35 -1.74 -4.40
C LYS A 113 -8.40 -2.34 -5.80
N LEU A 114 -8.29 -1.49 -6.82
CA LEU A 114 -8.22 -1.92 -8.22
C LEU A 114 -6.88 -1.52 -8.83
N THR A 115 -6.18 -2.48 -9.44
CA THR A 115 -4.92 -2.24 -10.17
C THR A 115 -5.13 -2.48 -11.66
N LEU A 116 -4.90 -1.43 -12.45
CA LEU A 116 -5.08 -1.37 -13.89
C LEU A 116 -3.72 -1.27 -14.58
N SER A 117 -3.15 -2.43 -14.90
CA SER A 117 -1.93 -2.52 -15.70
C SER A 117 -2.19 -2.32 -17.19
N ILE A 118 -3.43 -2.56 -17.63
CA ILE A 118 -3.92 -2.34 -19.00
C ILE A 118 -5.36 -1.84 -18.88
N LEU A 119 -5.74 -0.79 -19.60
CA LEU A 119 -7.14 -0.35 -19.60
C LEU A 119 -8.01 -1.40 -20.31
N PRO A 120 -9.15 -1.79 -19.72
CA PRO A 120 -10.06 -2.70 -20.38
C PRO A 120 -10.61 -2.06 -21.67
N LYS A 121 -10.77 -2.86 -22.72
CA LYS A 121 -11.33 -2.39 -24.01
C LYS A 121 -12.86 -2.18 -23.95
N SER A 122 -13.51 -2.90 -23.05
CA SER A 122 -14.94 -2.81 -22.73
C SER A 122 -15.15 -3.26 -21.29
N SER A 123 -16.21 -2.75 -20.66
CA SER A 123 -16.54 -3.09 -19.28
C SER A 123 -17.74 -4.05 -19.23
N ASN A 124 -17.50 -5.30 -18.80
CA ASN A 124 -18.58 -6.20 -18.38
C ASN A 124 -18.73 -6.23 -16.84
N TYR A 125 -17.94 -5.42 -16.14
CA TYR A 125 -17.82 -5.46 -14.68
C TYR A 125 -17.75 -4.04 -14.13
N HIS A 126 -18.41 -3.83 -13.00
CA HIS A 126 -18.40 -2.59 -12.24
C HIS A 126 -18.01 -2.89 -10.79
N PHE A 127 -17.06 -2.14 -10.24
CA PHE A 127 -16.54 -2.26 -8.88
C PHE A 127 -16.95 -1.02 -8.07
N PRO A 128 -18.08 -1.07 -7.35
CA PRO A 128 -18.70 0.12 -6.76
C PRO A 128 -17.97 0.65 -5.52
N ASN A 129 -17.12 -0.16 -4.89
CA ASN A 129 -16.53 0.12 -3.58
C ASN A 129 -15.01 0.42 -3.63
N VAL A 130 -14.47 0.76 -4.81
CA VAL A 130 -13.04 1.05 -4.97
C VAL A 130 -12.66 2.35 -4.28
N GLU A 131 -11.78 2.25 -3.28
CA GLU A 131 -11.21 3.37 -2.53
C GLU A 131 -9.76 3.66 -2.96
N THR A 132 -9.03 2.63 -3.41
CA THR A 132 -7.66 2.74 -3.91
C THR A 132 -7.60 2.33 -5.37
N LEU A 133 -7.20 3.25 -6.24
CA LEU A 133 -7.03 2.99 -7.67
C LEU A 133 -5.56 3.09 -8.05
N GLU A 134 -5.03 2.05 -8.68
CA GLU A 134 -3.68 2.01 -9.21
C GLU A 134 -3.72 1.90 -10.74
N ILE A 135 -3.12 2.85 -11.44
CA ILE A 135 -3.11 2.92 -12.91
C ILE A 135 -1.67 2.94 -13.39
N SER A 136 -1.29 1.90 -14.13
CA SER A 136 0.06 1.79 -14.71
C SER A 136 0.09 1.98 -16.23
N CYS A 137 -1.06 2.16 -16.87
CA CYS A 137 -1.19 2.20 -18.32
C CYS A 137 -1.67 3.55 -18.86
N VAL A 138 -1.39 3.74 -20.16
CA VAL A 138 -1.82 4.86 -20.98
C VAL A 138 -3.13 4.51 -21.68
N GLY A 139 -4.09 5.42 -21.64
CA GLY A 139 -5.23 5.40 -22.55
C GLY A 139 -6.42 6.21 -22.08
N PRO A 140 -7.59 6.03 -22.71
CA PRO A 140 -8.77 6.83 -22.42
C PRO A 140 -9.32 6.54 -21.02
N TYR A 141 -9.05 7.45 -20.09
CA TYR A 141 -9.55 7.39 -18.71
C TYR A 141 -11.08 7.39 -18.60
N TYR A 142 -11.81 7.74 -19.67
CA TYR A 142 -13.27 7.73 -19.62
C TYR A 142 -13.84 6.31 -19.40
N ILE A 143 -13.11 5.27 -19.80
CA ILE A 143 -13.50 3.87 -19.54
C ILE A 143 -13.56 3.58 -18.03
N LEU A 144 -12.81 4.34 -17.23
CA LEU A 144 -12.85 4.21 -15.76
C LEU A 144 -14.24 4.53 -15.20
N PHE A 145 -14.98 5.45 -15.80
CA PHE A 145 -16.33 5.79 -15.34
C PHE A 145 -17.33 4.63 -15.47
N GLU A 146 -17.07 3.67 -16.36
CA GLU A 146 -17.94 2.51 -16.53
C GLU A 146 -17.62 1.42 -15.48
N ILE A 147 -16.35 1.28 -15.11
CA ILE A 147 -15.90 0.19 -14.23
C ILE A 147 -15.83 0.57 -12.75
N ILE A 148 -15.74 1.86 -12.40
CA ILE A 148 -15.59 2.31 -11.01
C ILE A 148 -16.30 3.64 -10.75
N ASP A 149 -16.80 3.80 -9.52
CA ASP A 149 -17.23 5.09 -9.00
C ASP A 149 -16.02 5.91 -8.55
N LEU A 150 -15.54 6.80 -9.42
CA LEU A 150 -14.39 7.66 -9.14
C LEU A 150 -14.58 8.60 -7.95
N SER A 151 -15.82 8.93 -7.58
CA SER A 151 -16.09 9.84 -6.46
C SER A 151 -15.67 9.25 -5.11
N ARG A 152 -15.57 7.92 -5.02
CA ARG A 152 -15.18 7.17 -3.82
C ARG A 152 -13.69 6.93 -3.69
N VAL A 153 -12.92 7.15 -4.75
CA VAL A 153 -11.47 6.94 -4.75
C VAL A 153 -10.81 7.95 -3.81
N GLN A 154 -10.19 7.43 -2.75
CA GLN A 154 -9.47 8.21 -1.74
C GLN A 154 -7.97 8.23 -2.01
N HIS A 155 -7.45 7.17 -2.64
CA HIS A 155 -6.04 7.00 -2.96
C HIS A 155 -5.85 6.65 -4.45
N LEU A 156 -5.16 7.52 -5.17
CA LEU A 156 -4.71 7.27 -6.54
C LEU A 156 -3.21 6.96 -6.57
N ILE A 157 -2.84 5.87 -7.23
CA ILE A 157 -1.46 5.47 -7.53
C ILE A 157 -1.28 5.51 -9.05
N ILE A 158 -0.31 6.27 -9.55
CA ILE A 158 0.03 6.35 -10.97
C ILE A 158 1.48 5.96 -11.21
N THR A 159 1.72 5.15 -12.25
CA THR A 159 3.08 4.71 -12.59
C THR A 159 3.76 5.62 -13.60
N TRP A 160 3.01 6.28 -14.49
CA TRP A 160 3.55 7.17 -15.53
C TRP A 160 2.71 8.44 -15.65
N ALA A 161 3.37 9.61 -15.72
CA ALA A 161 2.73 10.92 -15.80
C ALA A 161 2.72 11.52 -17.23
N GLU A 162 3.01 10.74 -18.28
CA GLU A 162 3.17 11.26 -19.65
C GLU A 162 1.90 11.91 -20.23
N TYR A 163 0.72 11.72 -19.60
CA TYR A 163 -0.57 12.25 -20.04
C TYR A 163 -1.28 13.06 -18.96
N ILE A 164 -0.57 14.03 -18.38
CA ILE A 164 -1.08 14.94 -17.32
C ILE A 164 -2.40 15.64 -17.67
N LEU A 165 -2.63 15.98 -18.94
CA LEU A 165 -3.89 16.58 -19.39
C LEU A 165 -5.11 15.69 -19.09
N HIS A 166 -4.95 14.38 -19.26
CA HIS A 166 -5.99 13.40 -18.96
C HIS A 166 -6.13 13.17 -17.45
N LEU A 167 -5.00 13.18 -16.73
CA LEU A 167 -4.97 13.12 -15.28
C LEU A 167 -5.78 14.26 -14.65
N LYS A 168 -5.70 15.49 -15.19
CA LYS A 168 -6.48 16.64 -14.71
C LYS A 168 -7.99 16.37 -14.69
N LEU A 169 -8.53 15.85 -15.79
CA LEU A 169 -9.97 15.64 -15.93
C LEU A 169 -10.45 14.53 -15.00
N MET A 170 -9.65 13.46 -14.86
CA MET A 170 -9.92 12.38 -13.92
C MET A 170 -9.84 12.84 -12.46
N LEU A 171 -8.85 13.66 -12.09
CA LEU A 171 -8.71 14.16 -10.72
C LEU A 171 -9.85 15.09 -10.29
N LYS A 172 -10.49 15.78 -11.24
CA LYS A 172 -11.67 16.60 -10.96
C LYS A 172 -12.91 15.79 -10.58
N THR A 173 -13.01 14.54 -11.01
CA THR A 173 -14.16 13.68 -10.70
C THR A 173 -13.97 12.88 -9.42
N MET A 174 -12.74 12.82 -8.89
CA MET A 174 -12.42 12.14 -7.63
C MET A 174 -12.54 13.11 -6.44
N SER A 175 -13.77 13.40 -6.01
CA SER A 175 -14.06 14.34 -4.92
C SER A 175 -13.49 13.91 -3.56
N SER A 176 -13.38 12.60 -3.30
CA SER A 176 -12.86 12.06 -2.03
C SER A 176 -11.33 11.89 -2.02
N LEU A 177 -10.65 12.20 -3.12
CA LEU A 177 -9.23 11.95 -3.27
C LEU A 177 -8.41 12.80 -2.30
N ASN A 178 -7.70 12.16 -1.39
CA ASN A 178 -6.82 12.84 -0.43
C ASN A 178 -5.38 12.34 -0.47
N ARG A 179 -5.13 11.22 -1.15
CA ARG A 179 -3.80 10.61 -1.27
C ARG A 179 -3.42 10.38 -2.73
N LEU A 180 -2.24 10.87 -3.11
CA LEU A 180 -1.65 10.65 -4.42
C LEU A 180 -0.29 9.97 -4.30
N THR A 181 -0.04 8.96 -5.12
CA THR A 181 1.26 8.29 -5.24
C THR A 181 1.69 8.28 -6.69
N ILE A 182 2.88 8.82 -6.96
CA ILE A 182 3.50 8.89 -8.28
C ILE A 182 4.73 7.99 -8.25
N LYS A 183 4.70 6.86 -8.96
CA LYS A 183 5.82 5.91 -9.05
C LYS A 183 6.83 6.28 -10.15
N SER A 184 6.50 7.15 -11.10
CA SER A 184 7.52 7.70 -12.00
C SER A 184 8.34 8.79 -11.32
N ALA A 185 9.49 9.10 -11.91
CA ALA A 185 10.17 10.36 -11.61
C ALA A 185 9.29 11.54 -12.04
N VAL A 186 9.16 12.53 -11.15
CA VAL A 186 8.52 13.80 -11.47
C VAL A 186 9.58 14.75 -12.01
N THR A 187 9.32 15.32 -13.18
CA THR A 187 10.20 16.29 -13.87
C THR A 187 9.55 17.66 -13.82
N PHE A 188 10.30 18.70 -14.16
CA PHE A 188 9.75 20.05 -14.24
C PHE A 188 8.67 20.19 -15.32
N GLU A 189 8.85 19.56 -16.48
CA GLU A 189 7.86 19.56 -17.57
C GLU A 189 6.50 19.01 -17.11
N HIS A 190 6.53 17.93 -16.33
CA HIS A 190 5.32 17.39 -15.71
C HIS A 190 4.61 18.44 -14.83
N LEU A 191 5.36 19.16 -14.00
CA LEU A 191 4.79 20.15 -13.09
C LEU A 191 4.21 21.37 -13.83
N ILE A 192 4.87 21.85 -14.89
CA ILE A 192 4.35 22.96 -15.71
C ILE A 192 3.00 22.60 -16.31
N GLN A 193 2.87 21.38 -16.85
CA GLN A 193 1.61 20.90 -17.41
C GLN A 193 0.51 20.80 -16.34
N MET A 194 0.89 20.58 -15.08
CA MET A 194 -0.02 20.49 -13.93
C MET A 194 -0.35 21.84 -13.29
N HIS A 195 0.40 22.92 -13.54
CA HIS A 195 0.34 24.15 -12.71
C HIS A 195 -1.06 24.76 -12.58
N VAL A 196 -1.88 24.66 -13.65
CA VAL A 196 -3.24 25.21 -13.69
C VAL A 196 -4.21 24.43 -12.78
N CYS A 197 -3.87 23.20 -12.38
CA CYS A 197 -4.83 22.26 -11.81
C CYS A 197 -5.03 22.38 -10.31
N ARG A 198 -4.05 22.93 -9.57
CA ARG A 198 -4.05 23.16 -8.10
C ARG A 198 -4.90 22.12 -7.33
N PHE A 199 -4.31 20.97 -7.02
CA PHE A 199 -4.96 19.85 -6.33
C PHE A 199 -5.10 20.10 -4.83
N GLN A 200 -6.06 20.96 -4.47
CA GLN A 200 -6.28 21.40 -3.10
C GLN A 200 -6.80 20.31 -2.16
N GLN A 201 -7.37 19.22 -2.68
CA GLN A 201 -7.89 18.10 -1.89
C GLN A 201 -6.78 17.15 -1.41
N ILE A 202 -5.61 17.17 -2.05
CA ILE A 202 -4.51 16.27 -1.71
C ILE A 202 -3.87 16.68 -0.38
N ARG A 203 -3.81 15.73 0.55
CA ARG A 203 -3.20 15.86 1.87
C ARG A 203 -1.97 14.97 2.01
N ARG A 204 -1.94 13.84 1.32
CA ARG A 204 -0.83 12.88 1.34
C ARG A 204 -0.24 12.72 -0.05
N LEU A 205 1.02 13.12 -0.22
CA LEU A 205 1.74 13.05 -1.48
C LEU A 205 2.93 12.11 -1.36
N GLN A 206 2.97 11.11 -2.22
CA GLN A 206 4.09 10.19 -2.34
C GLN A 206 4.67 10.26 -3.75
N ILE A 207 5.99 10.44 -3.87
CA ILE A 207 6.69 10.54 -5.14
C ILE A 207 7.91 9.61 -5.10
N GLN A 208 8.12 8.81 -6.14
CA GLN A 208 9.29 7.92 -6.19
C GLN A 208 10.60 8.69 -6.33
N SER A 209 10.67 9.65 -7.23
CA SER A 209 11.86 10.47 -7.43
C SER A 209 11.48 11.86 -7.94
N ILE A 210 12.25 12.86 -7.58
CA ILE A 210 12.14 14.21 -8.14
C ILE A 210 13.42 14.49 -8.91
N SER A 211 13.29 14.56 -10.24
CA SER A 211 14.39 14.90 -11.15
C SER A 211 14.27 16.37 -11.53
N ILE A 212 14.57 17.23 -10.56
CA ILE A 212 14.51 18.68 -10.70
C ILE A 212 15.89 19.25 -10.42
N GLU A 213 16.43 19.96 -11.40
CA GLU A 213 17.78 20.54 -11.35
C GLU A 213 17.81 21.96 -10.75
N ASN A 214 16.70 22.71 -10.84
CA ASN A 214 16.64 24.13 -10.46
C ASN A 214 15.56 24.42 -9.41
N ASN A 215 15.84 25.40 -8.53
CA ASN A 215 14.98 25.74 -7.39
C ASN A 215 13.58 26.25 -7.80
N HIS A 216 13.47 27.03 -8.89
CA HIS A 216 12.18 27.55 -9.38
C HIS A 216 11.18 26.45 -9.75
N ASN A 217 11.67 25.26 -10.08
CA ASN A 217 10.83 24.14 -10.48
C ASN A 217 10.09 23.51 -9.28
N PHE A 218 10.56 23.73 -8.05
CA PHE A 218 9.85 23.30 -6.84
C PHE A 218 8.63 24.18 -6.52
N GLU A 219 8.65 25.45 -6.91
CA GLU A 219 7.49 26.35 -6.72
C GLU A 219 6.25 25.81 -7.43
N GLU A 220 6.44 25.19 -8.59
CA GLU A 220 5.35 24.53 -9.32
C GLU A 220 4.81 23.31 -8.58
N LEU A 221 5.67 22.54 -7.91
CA LEU A 221 5.23 21.43 -7.07
C LEU A 221 4.34 21.92 -5.92
N PHE A 222 4.76 22.99 -5.24
CA PHE A 222 4.00 23.56 -4.13
C PHE A 222 2.68 24.21 -4.60
N THR A 223 2.68 24.77 -5.81
CA THR A 223 1.48 25.32 -6.44
C THR A 223 0.50 24.22 -6.84
N CYS A 224 1.00 23.10 -7.35
CA CYS A 224 0.18 21.95 -7.70
C CYS A 224 -0.45 21.30 -6.47
N PHE A 225 0.26 21.24 -5.33
CA PHE A 225 -0.18 20.54 -4.13
C PHE A 225 -0.10 21.42 -2.86
N PRO A 226 -0.91 22.48 -2.76
CA PRO A 226 -0.70 23.54 -1.76
C PRO A 226 -0.93 23.10 -0.30
N TYR A 227 -1.71 22.04 -0.07
CA TYR A 227 -2.17 21.62 1.26
C TYR A 227 -1.64 20.24 1.67
N VAL A 228 -0.46 19.84 1.19
CA VAL A 228 0.16 18.59 1.60
C VAL A 228 0.55 18.65 3.08
N GLU A 229 0.07 17.67 3.83
CA GLU A 229 0.35 17.44 5.25
C GLU A 229 1.36 16.30 5.44
N HIS A 230 1.30 15.27 4.58
CA HIS A 230 2.21 14.14 4.62
C HIS A 230 2.94 13.98 3.30
N LEU A 231 4.27 14.12 3.32
CA LEU A 231 5.12 13.98 2.15
C LEU A 231 5.99 12.73 2.26
N HIS A 232 6.03 11.89 1.23
CA HIS A 232 7.01 10.84 1.10
C HIS A 232 7.72 10.94 -0.25
N ILE A 233 9.04 11.12 -0.26
CA ILE A 233 9.84 11.15 -1.49
C ILE A 233 10.91 10.07 -1.38
N GLN A 234 10.82 9.04 -2.21
CA GLN A 234 11.71 7.87 -2.08
C GLN A 234 13.16 8.17 -2.52
N ARG A 235 13.39 9.13 -3.41
CA ARG A 235 14.73 9.56 -3.83
C ARG A 235 14.82 11.07 -3.97
N VAL A 236 15.70 11.68 -3.17
CA VAL A 236 16.05 13.11 -3.25
C VAL A 236 17.53 13.25 -3.61
N SER A 237 17.82 13.91 -4.72
CA SER A 237 19.19 13.94 -5.29
C SER A 237 20.18 14.84 -4.54
N THR A 238 19.71 15.89 -3.86
CA THR A 238 20.61 16.87 -3.22
C THR A 238 20.06 17.37 -1.88
N ARG A 239 20.96 17.83 -1.00
CA ARG A 239 20.61 18.52 0.25
C ARG A 239 19.78 19.79 0.01
N THR A 240 20.10 20.52 -1.05
CA THR A 240 19.39 21.72 -1.45
C THR A 240 17.93 21.40 -1.75
N ASN A 241 17.67 20.35 -2.54
CA ASN A 241 16.32 19.89 -2.87
C ASN A 241 15.53 19.50 -1.62
N LEU A 242 16.16 18.79 -0.68
CA LEU A 242 15.55 18.42 0.60
C LEU A 242 15.08 19.67 1.38
N THR A 243 15.94 20.69 1.45
CA THR A 243 15.64 21.94 2.17
C THR A 243 14.45 22.65 1.53
N TYR A 244 14.46 22.81 0.20
CA TYR A 244 13.34 23.41 -0.54
C TYR A 244 12.02 22.68 -0.32
N LEU A 245 12.03 21.35 -0.33
CA LEU A 245 10.83 20.53 -0.12
C LEU A 245 10.23 20.74 1.28
N ILE A 246 11.08 20.77 2.31
CA ILE A 246 10.63 20.99 3.69
C ILE A 246 10.07 22.40 3.88
N ASP A 247 10.74 23.41 3.31
CA ASP A 247 10.35 24.81 3.45
C ASP A 247 9.15 25.22 2.59
N GLY A 248 9.00 24.61 1.42
CA GLY A 248 7.97 25.00 0.46
C GLY A 248 6.56 24.53 0.83
N PHE A 249 6.40 23.36 1.46
CA PHE A 249 5.08 22.86 1.84
C PHE A 249 4.58 23.50 3.13
N LYS A 250 3.64 24.45 2.97
CA LYS A 250 3.17 25.27 4.09
C LYS A 250 2.36 24.53 5.16
N HIS A 251 1.82 23.36 4.85
CA HIS A 251 0.95 22.57 5.74
C HIS A 251 1.59 21.27 6.21
N LEU A 252 2.89 21.09 5.97
CA LEU A 252 3.59 19.84 6.21
C LEU A 252 3.63 19.48 7.71
N LEU A 253 3.04 18.33 8.06
CA LEU A 253 3.03 17.75 9.40
C LEU A 253 4.04 16.61 9.54
N ASN A 254 4.24 15.85 8.46
CA ASN A 254 5.16 14.73 8.41
C ASN A 254 5.84 14.65 7.04
N ALA A 255 7.15 14.40 7.04
CA ALA A 255 7.88 14.12 5.82
C ALA A 255 8.86 12.95 5.98
N SER A 256 8.93 12.14 4.93
CA SER A 256 9.87 11.04 4.82
C SER A 256 10.60 11.10 3.49
N PHE A 257 11.92 10.98 3.54
CA PHE A 257 12.78 11.07 2.37
C PHE A 257 13.71 9.86 2.32
N GLY A 258 13.91 9.30 1.13
CA GLY A 258 15.02 8.41 0.84
C GLY A 258 16.15 9.20 0.19
N ILE A 259 17.34 9.08 0.77
CA ILE A 259 18.55 9.74 0.28
C ILE A 259 19.38 8.66 -0.40
N PRO A 260 19.59 8.72 -1.73
CA PRO A 260 20.50 7.80 -2.39
C PRO A 260 21.92 8.10 -1.88
N PHE A 261 22.52 7.18 -1.14
CA PHE A 261 23.96 7.18 -0.91
C PHE A 261 24.62 6.82 -2.24
N ILE A 262 24.87 7.83 -3.08
CA ILE A 262 25.83 7.72 -4.18
C ILE A 262 26.83 8.84 -3.98
N VAL A 263 27.70 8.63 -3.01
CA VAL A 263 29.04 9.20 -3.05
C VAL A 263 29.92 8.06 -2.59
N GLU A 264 30.81 7.58 -3.46
CA GLU A 264 32.04 6.93 -3.00
C GLU A 264 32.77 8.02 -2.22
N LEU A 265 32.41 8.19 -0.95
CA LEU A 265 33.11 9.09 -0.05
C LEU A 265 34.41 8.36 0.27
N ASP A 266 35.54 8.95 -0.08
CA ASP A 266 36.79 8.49 0.49
C ASP A 266 36.76 8.70 2.02
N ASP A 267 37.64 8.00 2.72
CA ASP A 267 37.72 8.07 4.19
C ASP A 267 37.91 9.51 4.72
N GLU A 268 38.41 10.42 3.88
CA GLU A 268 38.69 11.79 4.26
C GLU A 268 37.47 12.70 4.12
N ASP A 269 36.61 12.45 3.13
CA ASP A 269 35.29 13.08 3.03
C ASP A 269 34.35 12.65 4.16
N ILE A 270 34.40 11.37 4.57
CA ILE A 270 33.66 10.88 5.76
C ILE A 270 34.17 11.56 7.02
N LYS A 271 35.49 11.68 7.20
CA LYS A 271 36.09 12.40 8.34
C LYS A 271 35.75 13.88 8.32
N ASN A 272 35.68 14.52 7.15
CA ASN A 272 35.29 15.92 7.02
C ASN A 272 33.81 16.13 7.35
N LEU A 273 32.93 15.21 6.95
CA LEU A 273 31.51 15.19 7.36
C LEU A 273 31.34 15.01 8.88
N LEU A 274 32.15 14.16 9.51
CA LEU A 274 32.12 13.92 10.96
C LEU A 274 32.78 15.05 11.77
N ARG A 275 33.76 15.76 11.19
CA ARG A 275 34.40 16.95 11.78
C ARG A 275 33.55 18.21 11.68
N GLN A 276 32.53 18.21 10.84
CA GLN A 276 31.48 19.23 10.79
C GLN A 276 30.18 18.69 11.40
N PRO A 277 30.06 18.60 12.75
CA PRO A 277 28.81 18.20 13.42
C PRO A 277 27.65 19.19 13.20
N HIS A 278 27.87 20.22 12.38
CA HIS A 278 26.96 21.27 12.01
C HIS A 278 26.65 21.25 10.51
N ILE A 279 26.34 20.09 9.92
CA ILE A 279 25.49 20.05 8.72
C ILE A 279 24.05 20.30 9.18
N LEU A 280 23.87 21.53 9.63
CA LEU A 280 22.66 22.12 10.11
C LEU A 280 21.70 22.28 8.92
N LEU A 281 20.56 21.59 8.91
CA LEU A 281 19.35 22.07 8.22
C LEU A 281 18.83 23.32 8.96
N PHE A 282 19.69 24.32 9.19
CA PHE A 282 19.33 25.56 9.86
C PHE A 282 19.03 26.59 8.78
N GLY A 283 17.79 26.53 8.34
CA GLY A 283 17.19 27.49 7.42
C GLY A 283 15.66 27.49 7.58
N SER A 284 15.10 26.33 7.95
CA SER A 284 13.67 26.18 8.12
C SER A 284 13.19 26.59 9.51
N LYS A 285 12.53 27.75 9.61
CA LYS A 285 11.81 28.20 10.81
C LYS A 285 10.65 27.25 11.23
N ARG A 286 10.31 26.25 10.43
CA ARG A 286 9.11 25.39 10.59
C ARG A 286 9.38 24.02 11.21
N LEU A 287 10.64 23.69 11.48
CA LEU A 287 11.06 22.39 12.02
C LEU A 287 10.56 22.09 13.45
N ALA A 288 9.99 23.06 14.16
CA ALA A 288 9.58 22.91 15.55
C ALA A 288 8.29 22.08 15.76
N CYS A 289 7.49 21.82 14.71
CA CYS A 289 6.13 21.23 14.85
C CYS A 289 5.89 19.92 14.07
N SER A 290 6.90 19.34 13.43
CA SER A 290 6.74 18.19 12.52
C SER A 290 7.63 17.01 12.89
N THR A 291 7.10 15.79 12.73
CA THR A 291 7.86 14.54 12.87
C THR A 291 8.50 14.18 11.53
N PHE A 292 9.82 14.01 11.51
CA PHE A 292 10.57 13.61 10.31
C PHE A 292 11.08 12.18 10.45
N THR A 293 10.99 11.40 9.38
CA THR A 293 11.60 10.06 9.32
C THR A 293 12.47 9.95 8.08
N CYS A 294 13.78 10.00 8.27
CA CYS A 294 14.76 9.73 7.20
C CYS A 294 15.05 8.23 7.16
N ASN A 295 14.77 7.59 6.02
CA ASN A 295 15.12 6.19 5.80
C ASN A 295 16.41 6.13 4.99
N VAL A 296 17.48 5.66 5.63
CA VAL A 296 18.77 5.42 4.98
C VAL A 296 18.77 3.97 4.50
N TYR A 297 18.92 3.77 3.19
CA TYR A 297 19.05 2.45 2.60
C TYR A 297 20.54 2.12 2.45
N PRO A 298 21.06 1.10 3.16
CA PRO A 298 22.45 0.69 3.01
C PRO A 298 22.64 -0.01 1.67
N PHE A 299 23.61 0.47 0.88
CA PHE A 299 24.23 -0.31 -0.19
C PHE A 299 25.65 -0.63 0.30
N SER A 300 25.89 -1.88 0.67
CA SER A 300 27.07 -2.35 1.43
C SER A 300 27.34 -1.58 2.73
N ASP A 301 28.29 -2.05 3.53
CA ASP A 301 28.54 -1.63 4.91
C ASP A 301 28.52 -0.09 5.13
N TRP A 302 28.36 0.31 6.39
CA TRP A 302 28.52 1.67 6.95
C TRP A 302 27.25 2.51 7.26
N THR A 303 27.52 3.51 8.12
CA THR A 303 26.76 4.35 9.07
C THR A 303 25.30 4.74 8.77
N ILE A 304 24.41 4.49 9.75
CA ILE A 304 23.03 5.00 9.78
C ILE A 304 23.00 6.34 10.51
N ALA A 305 22.52 7.40 9.86
CA ALA A 305 22.14 8.66 10.51
C ALA A 305 20.61 8.75 10.61
N VAL A 306 20.08 8.87 11.84
CA VAL A 306 18.64 9.06 12.09
C VAL A 306 18.43 10.47 12.62
N TRP A 307 17.51 11.21 12.00
CA TRP A 307 17.16 12.57 12.38
C TRP A 307 15.89 12.55 13.24
N ILE A 308 15.96 13.07 14.48
CA ILE A 308 14.81 13.16 15.40
C ILE A 308 14.87 14.52 16.10
N GLY A 309 14.06 15.47 15.64
CA GLY A 309 13.96 16.82 16.24
C GLY A 309 15.31 17.55 16.28
N GLU A 310 15.55 18.34 17.33
CA GLU A 310 16.73 19.22 17.51
C GLU A 310 18.09 18.49 17.62
N ARG A 311 18.18 17.16 17.45
CA ARG A 311 19.45 16.43 17.62
C ARG A 311 19.68 15.35 16.57
N ILE A 312 20.94 15.27 16.12
CA ILE A 312 21.46 14.22 15.24
C ILE A 312 22.04 13.09 16.11
N LEU A 313 21.67 11.84 15.83
CA LEU A 313 22.36 10.66 16.34
C LEU A 313 23.18 10.03 15.20
N CYS A 314 24.50 10.22 15.24
CA CYS A 314 25.46 9.47 14.42
C CYS A 314 26.07 8.37 15.27
N ASN A 315 26.25 7.17 14.71
CA ASN A 315 26.99 6.11 15.39
C ASN A 315 27.93 5.39 14.43
N SER A 316 29.23 5.46 14.70
CA SER A 316 30.24 4.57 14.13
C SER A 316 30.18 3.21 14.83
N ALA A 317 30.61 2.16 14.14
CA ALA A 317 30.28 0.75 14.35
C ALA A 317 30.73 0.08 15.69
N LYS A 318 30.95 0.82 16.79
CA LYS A 318 31.41 0.21 18.07
C LYS A 318 30.64 0.58 19.35
N SER A 319 29.57 1.37 19.30
CA SER A 319 28.77 1.66 20.50
C SER A 319 27.31 1.17 20.41
N SER A 320 26.81 0.54 21.47
CA SER A 320 25.76 -0.48 21.41
C SER A 320 24.39 0.02 20.91
N ARG A 321 23.76 -0.73 19.99
CA ARG A 321 22.35 -0.57 19.56
C ARG A 321 21.36 -0.42 20.76
N LYS A 322 21.68 -1.02 21.92
CA LYS A 322 20.85 -1.01 23.13
C LYS A 322 20.66 0.39 23.75
N SER A 323 21.63 1.31 23.62
CA SER A 323 21.55 2.65 24.21
C SER A 323 20.50 3.51 23.50
N ILE A 324 20.47 3.43 22.17
CA ILE A 324 19.53 4.16 21.31
C ILE A 324 18.11 3.63 21.51
N PHE A 325 17.89 2.31 21.50
CA PHE A 325 16.56 1.74 21.72
C PHE A 325 15.96 2.08 23.11
N ARG A 326 16.79 2.13 24.16
CA ARG A 326 16.33 2.53 25.50
C ARG A 326 15.97 4.01 25.57
N TRP A 327 16.71 4.88 24.87
CA TRP A 327 16.44 6.31 24.83
C TRP A 327 15.19 6.62 23.99
N LEU A 328 15.06 6.04 22.80
CA LEU A 328 13.89 6.20 21.91
C LEU A 328 12.59 5.75 22.59
N ARG A 329 12.63 4.63 23.33
CA ARG A 329 11.47 4.12 24.09
C ARG A 329 11.06 5.03 25.26
N ARG A 330 12.01 5.78 25.84
CA ARG A 330 11.73 6.77 26.89
C ARG A 330 11.09 8.05 26.38
N HIS A 331 11.12 8.33 25.07
CA HIS A 331 10.65 9.58 24.48
C HIS A 331 9.56 9.37 23.40
N GLY A 332 8.91 8.20 23.39
CA GLY A 332 7.71 7.95 22.58
C GLY A 332 7.95 7.78 21.07
N CYS A 333 9.20 7.65 20.61
CA CYS A 333 9.50 7.48 19.20
C CYS A 333 9.26 6.03 18.76
N VAL A 334 8.50 5.84 17.68
CA VAL A 334 8.25 4.52 17.06
C VAL A 334 9.22 4.32 15.90
N PHE A 335 10.12 3.35 16.03
CA PHE A 335 11.02 2.94 14.95
C PHE A 335 10.40 1.74 14.21
N LYS A 336 10.34 1.79 12.88
CA LYS A 336 9.99 0.64 12.06
C LYS A 336 11.20 0.31 11.18
N CYS A 337 12.01 -0.63 11.64
CA CYS A 337 13.09 -1.20 10.83
C CYS A 337 12.44 -2.11 9.78
N LEU A 338 12.44 -1.69 8.52
CA LEU A 338 12.11 -2.56 7.41
C LEU A 338 13.39 -3.26 6.99
N THR A 339 13.66 -4.43 7.56
CA THR A 339 14.61 -5.37 6.96
C THR A 339 13.94 -5.93 5.71
N GLY A 340 14.32 -5.41 4.55
CA GLY A 340 14.06 -6.10 3.30
C GLY A 340 14.89 -7.38 3.31
N HIS A 341 14.25 -8.53 3.45
CA HIS A 341 14.81 -9.77 2.97
C HIS A 341 14.83 -9.65 1.44
N THR A 342 16.00 -9.35 0.88
CA THR A 342 16.31 -9.80 -0.47
C THR A 342 16.53 -11.30 -0.35
N ASP A 343 15.53 -12.08 -0.73
CA ASP A 343 15.73 -13.49 -1.02
C ASP A 343 16.68 -13.58 -2.23
N GLU A 344 17.96 -13.81 -1.94
CA GLU A 344 18.91 -14.34 -2.89
C GLU A 344 18.46 -15.76 -3.24
N ASN A 345 17.66 -15.90 -4.31
CA ASN A 345 17.60 -17.16 -5.04
C ASN A 345 18.88 -17.29 -5.87
N THR A 346 19.93 -17.79 -5.21
CA THR A 346 20.99 -18.54 -5.87
C THR A 346 20.70 -20.03 -5.68
N SER A 347 20.35 -20.73 -6.77
CA SER A 347 20.61 -22.16 -6.90
C SER A 347 20.44 -22.62 -8.34
N ASN A 348 21.59 -22.98 -8.92
CA ASN A 348 21.90 -23.82 -10.09
C ASN A 348 21.48 -23.37 -11.49
#